data_AF-A0A380DVE2-F1
#
_entry.id   AF-A0A380DVE2-F1
#
_cell.length_a   1.000
_cell.length_b   1.000
_cell.length_c   1.000
_cell.angle_alpha   90.00
_cell.angle_beta   90.00
_cell.angle_gamma   90.00
#
_symmetry.space_group_name_H-M   'P 1'
#
loop_
_entity.id
_entity.type
_entity.pdbx_description
1 polymer ?
#
loop_
_entity_poly.entity_id
_entity_poly.type
_entity_poly.pdbx_seq_one_letter_code
_entity_poly.pdbx_strand_id
1 'polypeptide(L)'
;MKFPVTINKFENLVSNEFVFYNASKITINDLSIKLKSAMANDQGITKHDIGLAERAVYKVYFKNGSSKYVDLKTKYKDGKVFKATDIKKVDIELKF
;
A
#
# COMPACT_ATOMS: atom_id res chain seq x y z
N MET A 1 -7.37 -3.04 -11.07
CA MET A 1 -8.26 -3.11 -9.88
C MET A 1 -8.30 -1.76 -9.22
N LYS A 2 -9.48 -1.30 -8.80
CA LYS A 2 -9.65 -0.03 -8.11
C LYS A 2 -9.91 -0.21 -6.61
N PHE A 3 -9.15 0.49 -5.76
CA PHE A 3 -9.46 0.66 -4.33
C PHE A 3 -8.93 2.01 -3.82
N PRO A 4 -9.59 2.65 -2.84
CA PRO A 4 -9.15 3.93 -2.31
C PRO A 4 -7.83 3.80 -1.54
N VAL A 5 -6.95 4.79 -1.74
CA VAL A 5 -5.72 4.97 -0.97
C VAL A 5 -5.68 6.41 -0.43
N THR A 6 -5.37 6.55 0.85
CA THR A 6 -5.14 7.85 1.49
C THR A 6 -3.70 7.95 1.98
N ILE A 7 -3.14 9.16 2.00
CA ILE A 7 -1.84 9.45 2.63
C ILE A 7 -2.09 10.49 3.72
N ASN A 8 -1.78 10.18 4.97
CA ASN A 8 -2.01 11.06 6.11
C ASN A 8 -3.44 11.61 6.18
N LYS A 9 -4.44 10.78 5.82
CA LYS A 9 -5.88 11.11 5.72
C LYS A 9 -6.26 12.05 4.57
N PHE A 10 -5.32 12.49 3.74
CA PHE A 10 -5.63 13.20 2.50
C PHE A 10 -6.00 12.20 1.40
N GLU A 11 -7.12 12.46 0.73
CA GLU A 11 -7.62 11.65 -0.39
C GLU A 11 -7.11 12.18 -1.73
N ASN A 12 -7.18 11.35 -2.78
CA ASN A 12 -6.83 11.69 -4.17
C ASN A 12 -5.37 12.13 -4.40
N LEU A 13 -4.46 11.82 -3.48
CA LEU A 13 -3.03 12.07 -3.65
C LEU A 13 -2.33 10.99 -4.50
N VAL A 14 -2.90 9.80 -4.60
CA VAL A 14 -2.33 8.72 -5.41
C VAL A 14 -3.39 8.03 -6.25
N SER A 15 -2.93 7.44 -7.34
CA SER A 15 -3.68 6.59 -8.23
C SER A 15 -4.35 5.47 -7.45
N ASN A 16 -5.66 5.33 -7.65
CA ASN A 16 -6.47 4.31 -7.01
C ASN A 16 -6.63 3.06 -7.89
N GLU A 17 -5.99 3.02 -9.07
CA GLU A 17 -6.03 1.91 -10.00
C GLU A 17 -4.71 1.17 -10.07
N PHE A 18 -4.73 -0.11 -9.73
CA PHE A 18 -3.57 -0.97 -9.63
C PHE A 18 -3.68 -2.19 -10.54
N VAL A 19 -2.63 -2.45 -11.31
CA VAL A 19 -2.49 -3.65 -12.14
C VAL A 19 -1.60 -4.66 -11.41
N PHE A 20 -2.15 -5.85 -11.12
CA PHE A 20 -1.43 -6.99 -10.55
C PHE A 20 -1.36 -8.12 -11.57
N TYR A 21 -0.22 -8.81 -11.64
CA TYR A 21 -0.01 -9.93 -12.57
C TYR A 21 -1.02 -11.06 -12.34
N ASN A 22 -1.24 -11.44 -11.08
CA ASN A 22 -2.29 -12.38 -10.67
C ASN A 22 -3.14 -11.75 -9.57
N ALA A 23 -4.16 -10.98 -9.94
CA ALA A 23 -5.02 -10.28 -8.98
C ALA A 23 -5.80 -11.22 -8.03
N SER A 24 -5.91 -12.51 -8.35
CA SER A 24 -6.55 -13.51 -7.47
C SER A 24 -5.61 -14.10 -6.41
N LYS A 25 -4.29 -13.87 -6.54
CA LYS A 25 -3.27 -14.36 -5.61
C LYS A 25 -2.14 -13.32 -5.53
N ILE A 26 -2.32 -12.32 -4.66
CA ILE A 26 -1.29 -11.31 -4.35
C ILE A 26 -0.80 -11.47 -2.92
N THR A 27 0.44 -11.07 -2.68
CA THR A 27 1.05 -10.98 -1.36
C THR A 27 1.04 -9.55 -0.83
N ILE A 28 1.33 -9.39 0.45
CA ILE A 28 1.59 -8.07 1.04
C ILE A 28 2.78 -7.37 0.37
N ASN A 29 3.78 -8.12 -0.10
CA ASN A 29 4.92 -7.56 -0.81
C ASN A 29 4.51 -7.00 -2.19
N ASP A 30 3.62 -7.70 -2.92
CA ASP A 30 3.10 -7.20 -4.20
C ASP A 30 2.31 -5.91 -4.02
N LEU A 31 1.47 -5.85 -2.98
CA LEU A 31 0.75 -4.62 -2.62
C LEU A 31 1.71 -3.49 -2.24
N SER A 32 2.73 -3.78 -1.41
CA SER A 32 3.73 -2.80 -1.00
C SER A 32 4.50 -2.20 -2.18
N ILE A 33 4.86 -3.03 -3.16
CA ILE A 33 5.53 -2.57 -4.40
C ILE A 33 4.63 -1.59 -5.15
N LYS A 34 3.34 -1.93 -5.33
CA LYS A 34 2.39 -1.09 -6.06
C LYS A 34 2.12 0.24 -5.37
N LEU A 35 1.98 0.24 -4.03
CA LEU A 35 1.81 1.48 -3.27
C LEU A 35 3.05 2.37 -3.35
N LYS A 36 4.26 1.80 -3.26
CA LYS A 36 5.52 2.55 -3.42
C LYS A 36 5.64 3.17 -4.82
N SER A 37 5.29 2.43 -5.86
CA SER A 37 5.28 2.96 -7.22
C SER A 37 4.28 4.10 -7.39
N ALA A 38 3.07 3.99 -6.84
CA ALA A 38 2.07 5.06 -6.90
C ALA A 38 2.54 6.32 -6.15
N MET A 39 3.06 6.17 -4.93
CA MET A 39 3.63 7.30 -4.17
C MET A 39 4.77 8.01 -4.92
N ALA A 40 5.66 7.25 -5.57
CA ALA A 40 6.77 7.83 -6.34
C ALA A 40 6.28 8.56 -7.59
N ASN A 41 5.33 7.97 -8.33
CA ASN A 41 4.84 8.53 -9.59
C ASN A 41 3.92 9.74 -9.38
N ASP A 42 3.05 9.68 -8.36
CA ASP A 42 1.97 10.64 -8.21
C ASP A 42 2.34 11.77 -7.22
N GLN A 43 3.24 11.51 -6.27
CA GLN A 43 3.62 12.46 -5.20
C GLN A 43 5.14 12.70 -5.12
N GLY A 44 5.95 12.04 -5.94
CA GLY A 44 7.41 12.15 -5.89
C GLY A 44 8.04 11.53 -4.63
N ILE A 45 7.28 10.77 -3.83
CA ILE A 45 7.79 10.16 -2.58
C ILE A 45 8.51 8.87 -2.94
N THR A 46 9.84 8.91 -2.92
CA THR A 46 10.69 7.82 -3.39
C THR A 46 11.00 6.80 -2.30
N LYS A 47 11.67 5.71 -2.70
CA LYS A 47 12.23 4.74 -1.75
C LYS A 47 13.22 5.39 -0.77
N HIS A 48 13.94 6.43 -1.19
CA HIS A 48 14.88 7.14 -0.32
C HIS A 48 14.14 7.90 0.78
N ASP A 49 13.09 8.65 0.40
CA ASP A 49 12.24 9.41 1.34
C ASP A 49 11.57 8.49 2.37
N ILE A 50 11.04 7.35 1.92
CA ILE A 50 10.47 6.31 2.79
C ILE A 50 11.54 5.77 3.77
N GLY A 51 12.78 5.64 3.34
CA GLY A 51 13.89 5.19 4.17
C GLY A 51 14.27 6.19 5.27
N LEU A 52 14.19 7.48 4.96
CA LEU A 52 14.51 8.57 5.88
C LEU A 52 13.37 8.90 6.86
N ALA A 53 12.12 8.65 6.48
CA ALA A 53 10.95 8.92 7.31
C ALA A 53 11.04 8.30 8.71
N GLU A 54 10.74 9.08 9.76
CA GLU A 54 10.53 8.60 11.13
C GLU A 54 9.50 7.46 11.17
N ARG A 55 8.44 7.59 10.36
CA ARG A 55 7.40 6.57 10.23
C ARG A 55 6.95 6.47 8.78
N ALA A 56 6.98 5.25 8.24
CA ALA A 56 6.38 4.93 6.96
C ALA A 56 5.67 3.58 7.02
N VAL A 57 4.37 3.61 7.23
CA VAL A 57 3.53 2.40 7.31
C VAL A 57 2.28 2.57 6.47
N TYR A 58 1.64 1.47 6.13
CA TYR A 58 0.24 1.50 5.69
C TYR A 58 -0.60 0.51 6.47
N LYS A 59 -1.87 0.84 6.62
CA LYS A 59 -2.91 -0.08 7.09
C LYS A 59 -3.77 -0.48 5.91
N VAL A 60 -3.79 -1.77 5.60
CA VAL A 60 -4.74 -2.35 4.65
C VAL A 60 -6.00 -2.80 5.38
N TYR A 61 -7.16 -2.42 4.85
CA TYR A 61 -8.46 -2.85 5.33
C TYR A 61 -9.06 -3.82 4.32
N PHE A 62 -9.52 -4.96 4.79
CA PHE A 62 -10.17 -5.98 3.97
C PHE A 62 -11.69 -5.87 4.08
N LYS A 63 -12.41 -6.32 3.03
CA LYS A 63 -13.87 -6.31 2.98
C LYS A 63 -14.52 -7.21 4.04
N ASN A 64 -13.79 -8.22 4.53
CA ASN A 64 -14.23 -9.09 5.63
C ASN A 64 -14.09 -8.45 7.03
N GLY A 65 -13.70 -7.17 7.12
CA GLY A 65 -13.54 -6.43 8.38
C GLY A 65 -12.15 -6.55 9.02
N SER A 66 -11.30 -7.47 8.57
CA SER A 66 -9.93 -7.57 9.07
C SER A 66 -9.05 -6.42 8.57
N SER A 67 -7.98 -6.11 9.30
CA SER A 67 -6.99 -5.11 8.89
C SER A 67 -5.58 -5.47 9.35
N LYS A 68 -4.56 -4.88 8.71
CA LYS A 68 -3.16 -5.15 9.02
C LYS A 68 -2.29 -3.92 8.79
N TYR A 69 -1.43 -3.61 9.76
CA TYR A 69 -0.33 -2.66 9.58
C TYR A 69 0.86 -3.33 8.91
N VAL A 70 1.48 -2.61 7.97
CA VAL A 70 2.66 -3.06 7.23
C VAL A 70 3.66 -1.92 7.17
N ASP A 71 4.89 -2.23 7.54
CA ASP A 71 6.02 -1.31 7.45
C ASP A 71 6.51 -1.22 6.00
N LEU A 72 6.51 0.00 5.44
CA LEU A 72 6.96 0.27 4.07
C LEU A 72 8.50 0.25 3.95
N LYS A 73 9.23 0.42 5.05
CA LYS A 73 10.70 0.39 5.07
C LYS A 73 11.24 -1.02 4.91
N THR A 74 10.48 -2.03 5.34
CA THR A 74 10.91 -3.44 5.28
C THR A 74 10.41 -4.18 4.03
N LYS A 75 11.14 -5.23 3.65
CA LYS A 75 10.64 -6.21 2.68
C LYS A 75 9.84 -7.27 3.44
N TYR A 76 8.54 -7.31 3.21
CA TYR A 76 7.66 -8.28 3.87
C TYR A 76 7.92 -9.69 3.34
N LYS A 77 8.17 -10.65 4.24
CA LYS A 77 8.55 -12.04 3.89
C LYS A 77 7.44 -13.09 4.14
N ASP A 78 6.23 -12.66 4.47
CA ASP A 78 5.09 -13.57 4.67
C ASP A 78 4.56 -14.06 3.32
N GLY A 79 4.39 -15.38 3.19
CA GLY A 79 3.86 -16.04 1.99
C GLY A 79 2.34 -16.02 1.90
N LYS A 80 1.62 -15.44 2.88
CA LYS A 80 0.16 -15.38 2.85
C LYS A 80 -0.34 -14.58 1.65
N VAL A 81 -1.18 -15.24 0.85
CA VAL A 81 -1.83 -14.66 -0.33
C VAL A 81 -3.29 -14.28 -0.06
N PHE A 82 -3.78 -13.31 -0.80
CA PHE A 82 -5.17 -12.86 -0.81
C PHE A 82 -5.56 -12.36 -2.21
N LYS A 83 -6.86 -12.20 -2.48
CA LYS A 83 -7.29 -11.58 -3.73
C LYS A 83 -7.17 -10.07 -3.58
N ALA A 84 -6.69 -9.39 -4.61
CA ALA A 84 -6.70 -7.94 -4.64
C ALA A 84 -8.11 -7.42 -4.35
N THR A 85 -9.15 -8.06 -4.92
CA THR A 85 -10.58 -7.69 -4.74
C THR A 85 -11.07 -7.73 -3.30
N ASP A 86 -10.33 -8.37 -2.39
CA ASP A 86 -10.66 -8.43 -0.97
C ASP A 86 -10.24 -7.14 -0.24
N ILE A 87 -9.41 -6.29 -0.87
CA ILE A 87 -9.04 -4.97 -0.33
C ILE A 87 -10.27 -4.05 -0.38
N LYS A 88 -10.57 -3.44 0.76
CA LYS A 88 -11.58 -2.38 0.90
C LYS A 88 -10.94 -1.00 0.66
N LYS A 89 -9.83 -0.71 1.34
CA LYS A 89 -9.05 0.53 1.22
C LYS A 89 -7.66 0.38 1.85
N VAL A 90 -6.80 1.36 1.59
CA VAL A 90 -5.48 1.49 2.23
C VAL A 90 -5.33 2.89 2.80
N ASP A 91 -4.82 3.00 4.03
CA ASP A 91 -4.43 4.26 4.63
C ASP A 91 -2.91 4.24 4.87
N ILE A 92 -2.17 5.17 4.26
CA ILE A 92 -0.71 5.33 4.40
C ILE A 92 -0.44 6.42 5.44
N GLU A 93 0.49 6.15 6.35
CA GLU A 93 0.97 7.09 7.35
C GLU A 93 2.46 7.37 7.10
N LEU A 94 2.77 8.62 6.77
CA LEU A 94 4.14 9.13 6.58
C LEU A 94 4.42 10.24 7.59
N LYS A 95 5.52 10.09 8.33
CA LYS A 95 6.09 11.12 9.21
C LYS A 95 7.57 11.26 8.89
N PHE A 96 7.99 12.46 8.54
CA PHE A 96 9.37 12.82 8.25
C PHE A 96 10.03 13.45 9.46
#